data_AF-A0A944JK99-F1
#
_entry.id   AF-A0A944JK99-F1
#
_cell.length_a   1.000
_cell.length_b   1.000
_cell.length_c   1.000
_cell.angle_alpha   90.00
_cell.angle_beta   90.00
_cell.angle_gamma   90.00
#
_symmetry.space_group_name_H-M   'P 1'
#
loop_
_entity.id
_entity.type
_entity.pdbx_description
1 polymer ?
#
loop_
_entity_poly.entity_id
_entity_poly.type
_entity_poly.pdbx_seq_one_letter_code
_entity_poly.pdbx_strand_id
1 'polypeptide(L)'
;MPDTSSTVTVPPLPPLATQAEHLIELGVHELAGIPADDLRTFAEDAGRGDSHALLAIHPDRAPASALAPLLRRDGKPGFVVTDMPDVDRFTPCTVELPDAPLYLITGLDRGDHMANWSPDEALPALTEEDRTPLLLTEGIHWVLQQPAVLERNRCFMTIGSRLRKANGALDARTPAIWISNGAGRDGRERRNASKVGWCWWGNRHTWLGFASATGRRG
;
A
#
# COMPACT_ATOMS: atom_id res chain seq x y z
N MET A 1 -2.31 32.01 16.50
CA MET A 1 -0.98 31.35 16.43
C MET A 1 -0.92 30.67 15.08
N PRO A 2 0.13 30.85 14.26
CA PRO A 2 0.26 30.09 13.04
C PRO A 2 0.68 28.66 13.42
N ASP A 3 -0.13 27.68 13.02
CA ASP A 3 0.22 26.27 13.08
C ASP A 3 1.42 26.05 12.16
N THR A 4 2.58 25.79 12.76
CA THR A 4 3.73 25.24 12.06
C THR A 4 3.32 23.85 11.60
N SER A 5 2.85 23.72 10.36
CA SER A 5 2.66 22.42 9.71
C SER A 5 4.04 21.77 9.59
N SER A 6 4.44 21.04 10.63
CA SER A 6 5.56 20.12 10.55
C SER A 6 5.21 19.09 9.47
N THR A 7 5.80 19.28 8.29
CA THR A 7 5.92 18.24 7.27
C THR A 7 6.77 17.13 7.87
N VAL A 8 6.12 16.20 8.57
CA VAL A 8 6.74 14.94 8.96
C VAL A 8 7.05 14.19 7.66
N THR A 9 8.31 14.26 7.26
CA THR A 9 8.83 13.52 6.11
C THR A 9 8.74 12.04 6.41
N VAL A 10 8.09 11.27 5.53
CA VAL A 10 8.08 9.80 5.60
C VAL A 10 9.54 9.33 5.60
N PRO A 11 9.96 8.48 6.55
CA PRO A 11 11.34 8.00 6.57
C PRO A 11 11.68 7.27 5.25
N PRO A 12 12.94 7.34 4.78
CA PRO A 12 13.31 6.72 3.52
C PRO A 12 13.10 5.20 3.56
N LEU A 13 12.90 4.60 2.39
CA LEU A 13 12.91 3.16 2.25
C LEU A 13 14.31 2.59 2.54
N PRO A 14 14.39 1.36 3.09
CA PRO A 14 15.68 0.68 3.19
C PRO A 14 16.20 0.31 1.79
N PRO A 15 17.51 0.04 1.62
CA PRO A 15 18.07 -0.40 0.34
C PRO A 15 17.36 -1.64 -0.21
N LEU A 16 17.33 -1.81 -1.54
CA LEU A 16 16.63 -2.94 -2.19
C LEU A 16 17.07 -4.31 -1.68
N ALA A 17 18.37 -4.51 -1.44
CA ALA A 17 18.88 -5.76 -0.85
C ALA A 17 18.29 -6.02 0.55
N THR A 18 18.15 -5.00 1.38
CA THR A 18 17.49 -5.11 2.70
C THR A 18 15.99 -5.37 2.55
N GLN A 19 15.34 -4.76 1.56
CA GLN A 19 13.93 -5.04 1.26
C GLN A 19 13.72 -6.51 0.84
N ALA A 20 14.61 -7.05 0.01
CA ALA A 20 14.59 -8.43 -0.44
C ALA A 20 14.73 -9.41 0.73
N GLU A 21 15.77 -9.26 1.57
CA GLU A 21 15.94 -10.11 2.75
C GLU A 21 14.74 -10.04 3.69
N HIS A 22 14.18 -8.85 3.90
CA HIS A 22 13.01 -8.71 4.74
C HIS A 22 11.78 -9.47 4.18
N LEU A 23 11.55 -9.45 2.86
CA LEU A 23 10.48 -10.24 2.24
C LEU A 23 10.75 -11.75 2.32
N ILE A 24 12.02 -12.17 2.27
CA ILE A 24 12.43 -13.57 2.43
C ILE A 24 12.16 -14.04 3.87
N GLU A 25 12.59 -13.27 4.86
CA GLU A 25 12.38 -13.54 6.29
C GLU A 25 10.89 -13.64 6.66
N LEU A 26 10.04 -12.84 5.99
CA LEU A 26 8.59 -12.87 6.15
C LEU A 26 7.90 -14.03 5.41
N GLY A 27 8.65 -14.82 4.62
CA GLY A 27 8.12 -15.93 3.82
C GLY A 27 7.34 -15.48 2.58
N VAL A 28 7.43 -14.22 2.17
CA VAL A 28 6.66 -13.70 1.02
C VAL A 28 7.10 -14.33 -0.30
N HIS A 29 8.40 -14.63 -0.42
CA HIS A 29 8.94 -15.31 -1.60
C HIS A 29 8.31 -16.71 -1.82
N GLU A 30 8.12 -17.48 -0.74
CA GLU A 30 7.42 -18.78 -0.78
C GLU A 30 5.95 -18.62 -1.16
N LEU A 31 5.25 -17.64 -0.56
CA LEU A 31 3.86 -17.31 -0.93
C LEU A 31 3.73 -16.99 -2.42
N ALA A 32 4.72 -16.30 -2.98
CA ALA A 32 4.78 -15.89 -4.37
C ALA A 32 5.26 -17.00 -5.34
N GLY A 33 5.79 -18.11 -4.82
CA GLY A 33 6.44 -19.14 -5.62
C GLY A 33 7.71 -18.64 -6.32
N ILE A 34 8.43 -17.70 -5.70
CA ILE A 34 9.67 -17.10 -6.20
C ILE A 34 10.83 -17.64 -5.36
N PRO A 35 11.86 -18.26 -5.96
CA PRO A 35 13.08 -18.63 -5.25
C PRO A 35 13.71 -17.43 -4.53
N ALA A 36 14.22 -17.64 -3.31
CA ALA A 36 14.84 -16.57 -2.53
C ALA A 36 16.03 -15.91 -3.29
N ASP A 37 16.79 -16.73 -4.03
CA ASP A 37 17.94 -16.24 -4.81
C ASP A 37 17.51 -15.36 -5.99
N ASP A 38 16.38 -15.67 -6.66
CA ASP A 38 15.84 -14.83 -7.73
C ASP A 38 15.46 -13.43 -7.20
N LEU A 39 14.90 -13.37 -5.98
CA LEU A 39 14.55 -12.12 -5.32
C LEU A 39 15.80 -11.30 -4.94
N ARG A 40 16.86 -11.96 -4.46
CA ARG A 40 18.16 -11.31 -4.18
C ARG A 40 18.80 -10.77 -5.45
N THR A 41 18.90 -11.59 -6.50
CA THR A 41 19.48 -11.21 -7.78
C THR A 41 18.74 -10.01 -8.37
N PHE A 42 17.40 -10.03 -8.36
CA PHE A 42 16.60 -8.89 -8.81
C PHE A 42 16.95 -7.60 -8.05
N ALA A 43 17.04 -7.67 -6.73
CA ALA A 43 17.35 -6.51 -5.89
C ALA A 43 18.79 -5.99 -6.10
N GLU A 44 19.76 -6.88 -6.31
CA GLU A 44 21.16 -6.53 -6.60
C GLU A 44 21.31 -5.85 -7.96
N ASP A 45 20.67 -6.38 -8.99
CA ASP A 45 20.71 -5.84 -10.35
C ASP A 45 20.05 -4.46 -10.41
N ALA A 46 18.90 -4.32 -9.75
CA ALA A 46 18.17 -3.06 -9.66
C ALA A 46 18.82 -2.00 -8.76
N GLY A 47 19.52 -2.44 -7.71
CA GLY A 47 20.09 -1.58 -6.66
C GLY A 47 21.19 -0.63 -7.13
N ARG A 48 21.67 -0.79 -8.36
CA ARG A 48 22.68 0.08 -8.97
C ARG A 48 22.14 1.43 -9.44
N GLY A 49 20.81 1.64 -9.46
CA GLY A 49 20.19 2.82 -10.07
C GLY A 49 19.24 3.66 -9.21
N ASP A 50 18.65 3.14 -8.13
CA ASP A 50 17.62 3.89 -7.37
C ASP A 50 17.53 3.48 -5.88
N SER A 51 17.99 4.35 -4.99
CA SER A 51 17.97 4.13 -3.53
C SER A 51 16.60 4.40 -2.87
N HIS A 52 15.61 4.86 -3.63
CA HIS A 52 14.29 5.26 -3.11
C HIS A 52 13.14 4.44 -3.70
N ALA A 53 13.45 3.38 -4.44
CA ALA A 53 12.46 2.49 -5.01
C ALA A 53 11.92 1.49 -3.96
N LEU A 54 10.64 1.15 -4.07
CA LEU A 54 10.01 0.06 -3.34
C LEU A 54 10.00 -1.21 -4.19
N LEU A 55 10.53 -2.29 -3.63
CA LEU A 55 10.43 -3.64 -4.17
C LEU A 55 9.05 -4.23 -3.88
N ALA A 56 8.32 -4.58 -4.94
CA ALA A 56 7.00 -5.16 -4.86
C ALA A 56 6.92 -6.48 -5.64
N ILE A 57 6.10 -7.39 -5.12
CA ILE A 57 5.72 -8.63 -5.79
C ILE A 57 4.39 -8.42 -6.51
N HIS A 58 4.27 -9.00 -7.71
CA HIS A 58 3.04 -8.92 -8.52
C HIS A 58 1.81 -9.38 -7.72
N PRO A 59 0.68 -8.64 -7.76
CA PRO A 59 -0.52 -8.97 -6.98
C PRO A 59 -1.08 -10.37 -7.24
N ASP A 60 -0.87 -10.93 -8.44
CA ASP A 60 -1.28 -12.31 -8.77
C ASP A 60 -0.45 -13.39 -8.06
N ARG A 61 0.70 -13.03 -7.49
CA ARG A 61 1.60 -13.94 -6.76
C ARG A 61 1.47 -13.76 -5.25
N ALA A 62 1.28 -12.54 -4.77
CA ALA A 62 1.14 -12.23 -3.35
C ALA A 62 -0.14 -11.42 -3.09
N PRO A 63 -1.28 -12.08 -2.82
CA PRO A 63 -2.55 -11.41 -2.61
C PRO A 63 -2.60 -10.63 -1.29
N ALA A 64 -3.46 -9.61 -1.23
CA ALA A 64 -3.57 -8.72 -0.08
C ALA A 64 -3.97 -9.44 1.21
N SER A 65 -4.83 -10.47 1.12
CA SER A 65 -5.26 -11.29 2.26
C SER A 65 -4.10 -12.06 2.91
N ALA A 66 -3.10 -12.46 2.11
CA ALA A 66 -1.91 -13.16 2.59
C ALA A 66 -0.86 -12.18 3.14
N LEU A 67 -0.72 -11.00 2.53
CA LEU A 67 0.26 -9.99 2.94
C LEU A 67 -0.15 -9.20 4.19
N ALA A 68 -1.43 -8.84 4.33
CA ALA A 68 -1.89 -7.97 5.42
C ALA A 68 -1.61 -8.52 6.84
N PRO A 69 -1.72 -9.84 7.11
CA PRO A 69 -1.33 -10.42 8.39
C PRO A 69 0.18 -10.36 8.70
N LEU A 70 1.04 -10.13 7.70
CA LEU A 70 2.49 -10.01 7.88
C LEU A 70 2.91 -8.63 8.37
N LEU A 71 2.07 -7.61 8.20
CA LEU A 71 2.30 -6.27 8.73
C LEU A 71 2.55 -6.32 10.24
N ARG A 72 3.49 -5.50 10.73
CA ARG A 72 3.78 -5.35 12.15
C ARG A 72 3.75 -3.89 12.55
N ARG A 73 3.08 -3.62 13.68
CA ARG A 73 3.14 -2.32 14.36
C ARG A 73 3.23 -2.55 15.86
N ASP A 74 4.31 -2.10 16.48
CA ASP A 74 4.57 -2.28 17.92
C ASP A 74 4.38 -3.75 18.35
N GLY A 75 4.90 -4.69 17.54
CA GLY A 75 4.77 -6.14 17.75
C GLY A 75 3.39 -6.73 17.41
N LYS A 76 2.39 -5.92 17.07
CA LYS A 76 1.05 -6.41 16.72
C LYS A 76 0.92 -6.77 15.25
N PRO A 77 0.32 -7.92 14.92
CA PRO A 77 0.06 -8.30 13.54
C PRO A 77 -1.04 -7.42 12.92
N GLY A 78 -0.88 -7.10 11.64
CA GLY A 78 -1.92 -6.49 10.86
C GLY A 78 -3.09 -7.43 10.58
N PHE A 79 -4.11 -6.91 9.91
CA PHE A 79 -5.30 -7.66 9.53
C PHE A 79 -6.08 -6.96 8.42
N VAL A 80 -6.91 -7.74 7.74
CA VAL A 80 -7.99 -7.25 6.91
C VAL A 80 -9.25 -7.13 7.76
N VAL A 81 -9.98 -6.03 7.62
CA VAL A 81 -11.27 -5.83 8.29
C VAL A 81 -12.25 -6.94 7.93
N THR A 82 -13.06 -7.38 8.91
CA THR A 82 -13.96 -8.53 8.75
C THR A 82 -15.06 -8.33 7.71
N ASP A 83 -15.37 -7.08 7.33
CA ASP A 83 -16.36 -6.74 6.30
C ASP A 83 -15.76 -6.53 4.90
N MET A 84 -14.55 -7.03 4.68
CA MET A 84 -13.89 -7.06 3.38
C MET A 84 -13.32 -8.47 3.08
N PRO A 85 -14.16 -9.53 3.12
CA PRO A 85 -13.70 -10.90 2.84
C PRO A 85 -13.22 -11.08 1.39
N ASP A 86 -13.62 -10.17 0.51
CA ASP A 86 -13.31 -10.13 -0.91
C ASP A 86 -12.13 -9.19 -1.24
N VAL A 87 -11.24 -8.92 -0.27
CA VAL A 87 -10.10 -8.01 -0.42
C VAL A 87 -9.23 -8.32 -1.65
N ASP A 88 -9.04 -9.59 -1.99
CA ASP A 88 -8.21 -10.01 -3.12
C ASP A 88 -8.87 -9.76 -4.48
N ARG A 89 -10.17 -9.42 -4.50
CA ARG A 89 -10.89 -9.05 -5.73
C ARG A 89 -10.73 -7.57 -6.09
N PHE A 90 -10.00 -6.79 -5.28
CA PHE A 90 -9.64 -5.41 -5.58
C PHE A 90 -8.35 -5.38 -6.41
N THR A 91 -8.51 -5.54 -7.71
CA THR A 91 -7.41 -5.67 -8.67
C THR A 91 -7.01 -4.31 -9.26
N PRO A 92 -5.87 -4.21 -9.96
CA PRO A 92 -5.49 -2.98 -10.66
C PRO A 92 -6.63 -2.44 -11.55
N CYS A 93 -6.87 -1.14 -11.45
CA CYS A 93 -7.81 -0.41 -12.29
C CYS A 93 -7.10 0.85 -12.79
N THR A 94 -7.01 1.00 -14.12
CA THR A 94 -6.30 2.10 -14.80
C THR A 94 -4.81 2.24 -14.46
N VAL A 95 -4.23 1.23 -13.82
CA VAL A 95 -2.79 1.15 -13.51
C VAL A 95 -2.22 -0.03 -14.29
N GLU A 96 -1.24 0.25 -15.15
CA GLU A 96 -0.49 -0.77 -15.87
C GLU A 96 0.67 -1.28 -15.00
N LEU A 97 0.84 -2.60 -14.95
CA LEU A 97 1.92 -3.25 -14.23
C LEU A 97 2.93 -3.84 -15.22
N PRO A 98 4.22 -3.88 -14.85
CA PRO A 98 5.20 -4.66 -15.60
C PRO A 98 4.79 -6.13 -15.69
N ASP A 99 5.00 -6.75 -16.85
CA ASP A 99 4.79 -8.20 -17.07
C ASP A 99 5.95 -9.00 -16.46
N ALA A 100 6.07 -8.93 -15.13
CA ALA A 100 7.12 -9.55 -14.35
C ALA A 100 6.63 -9.90 -12.93
N PRO A 101 7.16 -10.95 -12.29
CA PRO A 101 6.76 -11.34 -10.94
C PRO A 101 7.23 -10.33 -9.87
N LEU A 102 8.30 -9.60 -10.17
CA LEU A 102 8.92 -8.58 -9.32
C LEU A 102 8.99 -7.28 -10.10
N TYR A 103 8.77 -6.16 -9.42
CA TYR A 103 8.92 -4.84 -10.00
C TYR A 103 9.23 -3.81 -8.92
N LEU A 104 9.63 -2.63 -9.37
CA LEU A 104 10.02 -1.51 -8.56
C LEU A 104 9.06 -0.35 -8.77
N ILE A 105 8.78 0.35 -7.68
CA ILE A 105 7.89 1.51 -7.65
C ILE A 105 8.69 2.73 -7.22
N THR A 106 8.61 3.81 -7.98
CA THR A 106 9.40 5.03 -7.74
C THR A 106 8.53 6.25 -7.50
N GLY A 107 9.12 7.25 -6.86
CA GLY A 107 8.46 8.52 -6.55
C GLY A 107 7.23 8.35 -5.67
N LEU A 108 7.29 7.51 -4.64
CA LEU A 108 6.19 7.29 -3.70
C LEU A 108 5.79 8.59 -2.99
N ASP A 109 4.49 8.83 -2.92
CA ASP A 109 3.88 9.86 -2.08
C ASP A 109 2.70 9.24 -1.33
N ARG A 110 2.59 9.55 -0.03
CA ARG A 110 1.48 9.13 0.83
C ARG A 110 0.19 9.90 0.52
N GLY A 111 0.33 11.07 -0.11
CA GLY A 111 -0.77 11.94 -0.54
C GLY A 111 -1.32 12.81 0.59
N ASP A 112 -0.51 13.17 1.59
CA ASP A 112 -0.94 13.97 2.75
C ASP A 112 -1.54 15.33 2.34
N HIS A 113 -1.07 15.90 1.23
CA HIS A 113 -1.55 17.18 0.70
C HIS A 113 -3.00 17.12 0.16
N MET A 114 -3.51 15.91 -0.11
CA MET A 114 -4.89 15.64 -0.50
C MET A 114 -5.79 15.28 0.70
N ALA A 115 -5.38 15.60 1.93
CA ALA A 115 -6.22 15.41 3.10
C ALA A 115 -7.57 16.13 2.93
N ASN A 116 -8.65 15.47 3.35
CA ASN A 116 -10.05 15.92 3.17
C ASN A 116 -10.57 15.91 1.72
N TRP A 117 -9.84 15.33 0.78
CA TRP A 117 -10.36 15.01 -0.55
C TRP A 117 -11.12 13.69 -0.52
N SER A 118 -11.96 13.48 -1.53
CA SER A 118 -12.56 12.19 -1.82
C SER A 118 -11.75 11.43 -2.89
N PRO A 119 -11.82 10.10 -2.95
CA PRO A 119 -11.26 9.33 -4.06
C PRO A 119 -11.65 9.83 -5.45
N ASP A 120 -12.89 10.30 -5.60
CA ASP A 120 -13.43 10.87 -6.85
C ASP A 120 -12.70 12.14 -7.31
N GLU A 121 -12.24 12.96 -6.37
CA GLU A 121 -11.47 14.18 -6.65
C GLU A 121 -9.97 13.90 -6.75
N ALA A 122 -9.46 12.99 -5.93
CA ALA A 122 -8.03 12.70 -5.86
C ALA A 122 -7.53 11.99 -7.13
N LEU A 123 -8.33 11.08 -7.71
CA LEU A 123 -7.92 10.34 -8.91
C LEU A 123 -7.60 11.25 -10.11
N PRO A 124 -8.49 12.18 -10.54
CA PRO A 124 -8.17 13.08 -11.64
C PRO A 124 -6.99 14.01 -11.33
N ALA A 125 -6.90 14.54 -10.09
CA ALA A 125 -5.77 15.40 -9.71
C ALA A 125 -4.41 14.67 -9.74
N LEU A 126 -4.34 13.43 -9.25
CA LEU A 126 -3.14 12.62 -9.38
C LEU A 126 -2.77 12.40 -10.85
N THR A 127 -3.77 12.18 -11.71
CA THR A 127 -3.55 11.98 -13.15
C THR A 127 -3.01 13.25 -13.81
N GLU A 128 -3.53 14.43 -13.44
CA GLU A 128 -3.03 15.74 -13.91
C GLU A 128 -1.57 16.01 -13.49
N GLU A 129 -1.13 15.41 -12.38
CA GLU A 129 0.25 15.46 -11.91
C GLU A 129 1.16 14.35 -12.50
N ASP A 130 0.68 13.61 -13.51
CA ASP A 130 1.36 12.45 -14.10
C ASP A 130 1.70 11.35 -13.06
N ARG A 131 0.87 11.25 -12.02
CA ARG A 131 0.97 10.23 -10.97
C ARG A 131 -0.10 9.17 -11.14
N THR A 132 0.24 7.96 -10.75
CA THR A 132 -0.72 6.84 -10.71
C THR A 132 -0.95 6.41 -9.26
N PRO A 133 -2.19 6.14 -8.84
CA PRO A 133 -2.46 5.70 -7.48
C PRO A 133 -1.81 4.34 -7.22
N LEU A 134 -1.44 4.08 -5.97
CA LEU A 134 -0.94 2.78 -5.55
C LEU A 134 -2.06 1.73 -5.52
N LEU A 135 -1.68 0.51 -5.84
CA LEU A 135 -2.46 -0.68 -5.57
C LEU A 135 -2.43 -1.01 -4.08
N LEU A 136 -3.41 -1.78 -3.62
CA LEU A 136 -3.48 -2.24 -2.24
C LEU A 136 -2.24 -3.05 -1.84
N THR A 137 -1.82 -3.99 -2.69
CA THR A 137 -0.64 -4.82 -2.44
C THR A 137 0.64 -3.98 -2.38
N GLU A 138 0.78 -2.96 -3.22
CA GLU A 138 1.90 -2.02 -3.19
C GLU A 138 1.92 -1.21 -1.89
N GLY A 139 0.76 -0.71 -1.47
CA GLY A 139 0.63 -0.05 -0.17
C GLY A 139 1.03 -0.98 0.98
N ILE A 140 0.66 -2.26 0.94
CA ILE A 140 1.06 -3.24 1.96
C ILE A 140 2.58 -3.46 1.93
N HIS A 141 3.20 -3.63 0.76
CA HIS A 141 4.66 -3.74 0.64
C HIS A 141 5.36 -2.49 1.19
N TRP A 142 4.80 -1.30 0.95
CA TRP A 142 5.37 -0.07 1.51
C TRP A 142 5.36 -0.09 3.04
N VAL A 143 4.24 -0.47 3.66
CA VAL A 143 4.16 -0.58 5.13
C VAL A 143 5.03 -1.70 5.67
N LEU A 144 5.20 -2.82 4.94
CA LEU A 144 6.15 -3.87 5.32
C LEU A 144 7.56 -3.28 5.41
N GLN A 145 8.02 -2.58 4.38
CA GLN A 145 9.40 -2.06 4.35
C GLN A 145 9.62 -0.84 5.23
N GLN A 146 8.59 -0.02 5.42
CA GLN A 146 8.66 1.20 6.22
C GLN A 146 7.42 1.38 7.09
N PRO A 147 7.29 0.67 8.22
CA PRO A 147 6.10 0.74 9.08
C PRO A 147 5.77 2.15 9.59
N ALA A 148 6.77 3.05 9.67
CA ALA A 148 6.59 4.44 10.08
C ALA A 148 5.82 5.29 9.06
N VAL A 149 5.59 4.80 7.83
CA VAL A 149 4.69 5.46 6.87
C VAL A 149 3.25 5.53 7.39
N LEU A 150 2.85 4.61 8.28
CA LEU A 150 1.59 4.71 9.01
C LEU A 150 1.81 5.49 10.30
N GLU A 151 1.24 6.68 10.37
CA GLU A 151 1.22 7.51 11.55
C GLU A 151 -0.23 7.81 11.95
N ARG A 152 -0.47 8.04 13.25
CA ARG A 152 -1.80 8.46 13.70
C ARG A 152 -2.15 9.76 12.99
N ASN A 153 -3.33 9.80 12.40
CA ASN A 153 -3.84 10.92 11.60
C ASN A 153 -3.11 11.16 10.26
N ARG A 154 -2.16 10.30 9.88
CA ARG A 154 -1.52 10.31 8.55
C ARG A 154 -1.39 8.87 8.04
N CYS A 155 -2.48 8.38 7.48
CA CYS A 155 -2.59 7.08 6.83
C CYS A 155 -2.97 7.31 5.36
N PHE A 156 -3.28 6.27 4.59
CA PHE A 156 -3.55 6.48 3.16
C PHE A 156 -4.51 5.47 2.53
N MET A 157 -5.16 5.92 1.47
CA MET A 157 -5.97 5.11 0.56
C MET A 157 -5.10 4.60 -0.60
N THR A 158 -5.48 3.45 -1.17
CA THR A 158 -4.82 2.79 -2.31
C THR A 158 -5.82 2.64 -3.45
N ILE A 159 -6.17 3.78 -4.05
CA ILE A 159 -7.33 3.89 -4.96
C ILE A 159 -7.09 3.29 -6.35
N GLY A 160 -5.86 2.81 -6.63
CA GLY A 160 -5.52 2.08 -7.85
C GLY A 160 -6.06 0.65 -7.86
N SER A 161 -6.45 0.12 -6.70
CA SER A 161 -7.12 -1.17 -6.59
C SER A 161 -8.64 -0.99 -6.51
N ARG A 162 -9.39 -1.53 -7.49
CA ARG A 162 -10.86 -1.46 -7.53
C ARG A 162 -11.46 -2.83 -7.76
N LEU A 163 -12.62 -3.07 -7.16
CA LEU A 163 -13.40 -4.28 -7.40
C LEU A 163 -14.44 -4.01 -8.50
N ARG A 164 -14.45 -4.84 -9.54
CA ARG A 164 -15.51 -4.84 -10.56
C ARG A 164 -16.58 -5.88 -10.19
N LYS A 165 -17.83 -5.44 -10.12
CA LYS A 165 -18.98 -6.30 -9.84
C LYS A 165 -19.39 -7.07 -11.09
N ALA A 166 -20.19 -8.12 -10.91
CA ALA A 166 -20.69 -8.95 -12.02
C ALA A 166 -21.48 -8.15 -13.08
N ASN A 167 -22.11 -7.04 -12.68
CA ASN A 167 -22.82 -6.13 -13.58
C ASN A 167 -21.91 -5.10 -14.29
N GLY A 168 -20.58 -5.26 -14.20
CA GLY A 168 -19.60 -4.38 -14.84
C GLY A 168 -19.31 -3.08 -14.10
N ALA A 169 -20.16 -2.67 -13.15
CA ALA A 169 -19.94 -1.47 -12.35
C ALA A 169 -18.82 -1.68 -11.31
N LEU A 170 -18.13 -0.59 -10.96
CA LEU A 170 -17.18 -0.61 -9.85
C LEU A 170 -17.91 -0.67 -8.51
N ASP A 171 -17.32 -1.39 -7.55
CA ASP A 171 -17.71 -1.31 -6.15
C ASP A 171 -17.38 0.09 -5.60
N ALA A 172 -18.24 0.59 -4.71
CA ALA A 172 -18.06 1.90 -4.10
C ALA A 172 -17.02 1.87 -2.96
N ARG A 173 -16.72 0.69 -2.42
CA ARG A 173 -15.61 0.51 -1.46
C ARG A 173 -14.29 0.75 -2.18
N THR A 174 -13.38 1.41 -1.49
CA THR A 174 -12.04 1.72 -1.99
C THR A 174 -11.03 1.38 -0.91
N PRO A 175 -9.99 0.56 -1.21
CA PRO A 175 -9.07 0.09 -0.18
C PRO A 175 -8.25 1.21 0.46
N ALA A 176 -7.93 1.03 1.73
CA ALA A 176 -7.06 1.92 2.51
C ALA A 176 -6.32 1.14 3.59
N ILE A 177 -5.19 1.71 4.05
CA ILE A 177 -4.37 1.14 5.12
C ILE A 177 -4.23 2.18 6.22
N TRP A 178 -4.58 1.82 7.46
CA TRP A 178 -4.53 2.74 8.59
C TRP A 178 -4.30 2.06 9.94
N ILE A 179 -4.14 2.85 10.99
CA ILE A 179 -3.98 2.34 12.35
C ILE A 179 -5.36 2.14 12.99
N SER A 180 -5.73 0.91 13.33
CA SER A 180 -7.02 0.64 13.97
C SER A 180 -7.15 1.32 15.34
N ASN A 181 -8.34 1.85 15.62
CA ASN A 181 -8.72 2.34 16.95
C ASN A 181 -9.19 1.21 17.88
N GLY A 182 -9.33 -0.03 17.38
CA GLY A 182 -9.84 -1.18 18.12
C GLY A 182 -11.29 -1.01 18.57
N ALA A 183 -12.12 -0.44 17.69
CA ALA A 183 -13.53 -0.16 17.93
C ALA A 183 -14.41 -1.02 17.01
N GLY A 184 -15.68 -1.19 17.41
CA GLY A 184 -16.65 -1.98 16.64
C GLY A 184 -16.17 -3.42 16.41
N ARG A 185 -16.27 -3.89 15.17
CA ARG A 185 -15.90 -5.26 14.77
C ARG A 185 -14.40 -5.55 14.83
N ASP A 186 -13.55 -4.53 14.94
CA ASP A 186 -12.10 -4.73 15.05
C ASP A 186 -11.71 -5.29 16.43
N GLY A 187 -12.49 -4.98 17.48
CA GLY A 187 -12.18 -5.37 18.86
C GLY A 187 -11.02 -4.60 19.49
N ARG A 188 -11.01 -4.52 20.83
CA ARG A 188 -9.98 -3.76 21.59
C ARG A 188 -8.58 -4.34 21.41
N GLU A 189 -8.47 -5.62 21.15
CA GLU A 189 -7.23 -6.36 20.91
C GLU A 189 -6.48 -5.84 19.67
N ARG A 190 -7.21 -5.41 18.63
CA ARG A 190 -6.65 -4.83 17.41
C ARG A 190 -6.35 -3.33 17.51
N ARG A 191 -6.61 -2.68 18.65
CA ARG A 191 -6.21 -1.27 18.85
C ARG A 191 -4.70 -1.12 18.60
N ASN A 192 -4.35 -0.13 17.78
CA ASN A 192 -3.00 0.19 17.34
C ASN A 192 -2.36 -0.81 16.36
N ALA A 193 -3.10 -1.81 15.86
CA ALA A 193 -2.60 -2.66 14.77
C ALA A 193 -2.80 -1.97 13.40
N SER A 194 -1.94 -2.31 12.44
CA SER A 194 -2.12 -1.93 11.04
C SER A 194 -3.36 -2.64 10.47
N LYS A 195 -4.26 -1.89 9.86
CA LYS A 195 -5.54 -2.36 9.34
C LYS A 195 -5.59 -2.11 7.85
N VAL A 196 -5.84 -3.16 7.09
CA VAL A 196 -6.33 -3.09 5.71
C VAL A 196 -7.86 -3.07 5.78
N GLY A 197 -8.46 -2.04 5.20
CA GLY A 197 -9.91 -1.99 5.06
C GLY A 197 -10.29 -1.08 3.91
N TRP A 198 -11.44 -0.42 4.01
CA TRP A 198 -11.98 0.39 2.94
C TRP A 198 -12.70 1.64 3.44
N CYS A 199 -12.83 2.61 2.54
CA CYS A 199 -13.73 3.76 2.67
C CYS A 199 -14.61 3.87 1.42
N TRP A 200 -15.68 4.67 1.47
CA TRP A 200 -16.52 4.90 0.29
C TRP A 200 -15.85 5.84 -0.71
N TRP A 201 -16.12 5.63 -2.00
CA TRP A 201 -15.58 6.43 -3.12
C TRP A 201 -15.81 7.95 -2.99
N GLY A 202 -16.93 8.36 -2.39
CA GLY A 202 -17.25 9.77 -2.16
C GLY A 202 -16.89 10.29 -0.77
N ASN A 203 -16.31 9.47 0.12
CA ASN A 203 -16.00 9.89 1.48
C ASN A 203 -14.74 10.74 1.54
N ARG A 204 -14.74 11.69 2.48
CA ARG A 204 -13.59 12.54 2.79
C ARG A 204 -13.05 12.24 4.18
N HIS A 205 -11.73 12.26 4.30
CA HIS A 205 -11.06 12.04 5.57
C HIS A 205 -9.88 13.01 5.71
N THR A 206 -9.80 13.72 6.83
CA THR A 206 -8.68 14.62 7.14
C THR A 206 -7.40 13.88 7.56
N TRP A 207 -7.47 12.55 7.69
CA TRP A 207 -6.40 11.69 8.21
C TRP A 207 -5.93 10.61 7.21
N LEU A 208 -6.53 10.58 6.01
CA LEU A 208 -6.10 9.73 4.90
C LEU A 208 -5.63 10.60 3.74
N GLY A 209 -4.41 10.34 3.28
CA GLY A 209 -3.95 10.75 1.96
C GLY A 209 -4.32 9.73 0.89
N PHE A 210 -3.91 10.00 -0.35
CA PHE A 210 -4.09 9.11 -1.50
C PHE A 210 -2.73 8.69 -2.03
N ALA A 211 -2.31 7.47 -1.69
CA ALA A 211 -0.96 7.03 -2.01
C ALA A 211 -0.79 6.86 -3.53
N SER A 212 0.33 7.34 -4.05
CA SER A 212 0.62 7.36 -5.48
C SER A 212 2.11 7.19 -5.77
N ALA A 213 2.42 6.89 -7.03
CA ALA A 213 3.78 6.75 -7.55
C ALA A 213 3.92 7.43 -8.92
N THR A 214 5.16 7.74 -9.28
CA THR A 214 5.51 8.30 -10.61
C THR A 214 5.88 7.22 -11.61
N GLY A 215 6.15 5.98 -11.18
CA GLY A 215 6.57 4.94 -12.10
C GLY A 215 6.59 3.54 -11.51
N ARG A 216 6.49 2.55 -12.42
CA ARG A 216 6.66 1.12 -12.16
C ARG A 216 7.57 0.53 -13.23
N ARG A 217 8.57 -0.26 -12.85
CA ARG A 217 9.49 -0.92 -13.78
C ARG A 217 9.84 -2.34 -13.31
N GLY A 218 9.84 -3.29 -14.25
CA GLY A 218 10.34 -4.64 -14.04
C GLY A 218 11.85 -4.73 -14.22
#